data_AF-A0A2R6ANL0-F1
#
_entry.id   AF-A0A2R6ANL0-F1
#
_cell.length_a   1.000
_cell.length_b   1.000
_cell.length_c   1.000
_cell.angle_alpha   90.00
_cell.angle_beta   90.00
_cell.angle_gamma   90.00
#
_symmetry.space_group_name_H-M   'P 1'
#
loop_
_entity.id
_entity.type
_entity.pdbx_description
1 polymer ?
#
loop_
_entity_poly.entity_id
_entity_poly.type
_entity_poly.pdbx_seq_one_letter_code
_entity_poly.pdbx_strand_id
1 'polypeptide(L)'
;MASDLLSTQPVTYRDHISVYASVPKTEQSPDGLLVYLTLQNSGSPATNTYRSIEIVSGIQGFTFYRIGEGKQNQLLGDFIDMTGLDGQRWRDPRVKPGERLDVAFLCRLPMDRAEEMLEVAERMGAVELVLCFQFFAAYPAGALVQKTDRYDPLLAVQVPKTVVEGWVALWSSAREAAQDIPGVPASVYQDYVEAVRAANVGAPRASLSMSRRALQSALKHRGAKSEKLYDQIEELAEAGALTQATKNLAHGIRQFGNFGAHPGDDQLEDVGLEDAKLALQVLRRVLRELYAQSGSK
;
A
#
# COMPACT_ATOMS: atom_id res chain seq x y z
N MET A 1 -25.47 1.22 5.77
CA MET A 1 -24.00 1.36 5.80
C MET A 1 -23.27 0.15 6.42
N ALA A 2 -23.93 -0.73 7.20
CA ALA A 2 -23.30 -1.98 7.71
C ALA A 2 -23.25 -3.15 6.69
N SER A 3 -23.79 -2.98 5.47
CA SER A 3 -23.98 -4.07 4.50
C SER A 3 -22.75 -4.42 3.65
N ASP A 4 -21.68 -3.61 3.72
CA ASP A 4 -20.54 -3.67 2.79
C ASP A 4 -19.22 -4.15 3.44
N LEU A 5 -19.26 -4.62 4.68
CA LEU A 5 -18.10 -5.19 5.37
C LEU A 5 -18.30 -6.69 5.63
N LEU A 6 -17.20 -7.44 5.65
CA LEU A 6 -17.11 -8.78 6.23
C LEU A 6 -16.45 -8.65 7.60
N SER A 7 -17.15 -9.06 8.65
CA SER A 7 -16.67 -8.95 10.04
C SER A 7 -16.26 -10.30 10.59
N THR A 8 -15.22 -10.31 11.41
CA THR A 8 -14.77 -11.48 12.17
C THR A 8 -15.73 -11.77 13.33
N GLN A 9 -15.68 -12.97 13.88
CA GLN A 9 -16.25 -13.19 15.22
C GLN A 9 -15.45 -12.38 16.26
N PRO A 10 -16.10 -11.80 17.27
CA PRO A 10 -15.41 -11.07 18.32
C PRO A 10 -14.69 -12.01 19.28
N VAL A 11 -13.49 -11.61 19.70
CA VAL A 11 -12.82 -12.17 20.88
C VAL A 11 -13.18 -11.29 22.08
N THR A 12 -13.76 -11.90 23.10
CA THR A 12 -14.18 -11.19 24.31
C THR A 12 -13.13 -11.34 25.42
N TYR A 13 -12.72 -10.21 25.96
CA TYR A 13 -11.86 -10.09 27.14
C TYR A 13 -12.66 -9.52 28.30
N ARG A 14 -12.40 -10.02 29.51
CA ARG A 14 -13.00 -9.52 30.76
C ARG A 14 -14.54 -9.49 30.73
N ASP A 15 -15.19 -10.29 29.88
CA ASP A 15 -16.64 -10.40 29.66
C ASP A 15 -17.37 -9.19 29.04
N HIS A 16 -16.70 -8.04 28.86
CA HIS A 16 -17.34 -6.80 28.36
C HIS A 16 -16.49 -6.01 27.37
N ILE A 17 -15.29 -6.50 27.04
CA ILE A 17 -14.41 -5.89 26.05
C ILE A 17 -14.35 -6.83 24.85
N SER A 18 -15.05 -6.48 23.78
CA SER A 18 -15.07 -7.27 22.55
C SER A 18 -14.16 -6.63 21.52
N VAL A 19 -13.25 -7.44 20.96
CA VAL A 19 -12.37 -7.03 19.87
C VAL A 19 -12.72 -7.85 18.64
N TYR A 20 -13.02 -7.16 17.54
CA TYR A 20 -13.28 -7.78 16.24
C TYR A 20 -12.70 -6.90 15.14
N ALA A 21 -12.56 -7.47 13.95
CA ALA A 21 -12.07 -6.74 12.80
C ALA A 21 -13.02 -6.93 11.61
N SER A 22 -12.91 -6.03 10.65
CA SER A 22 -13.69 -6.08 9.41
C SER A 22 -12.83 -5.72 8.21
N VAL A 23 -13.15 -6.32 7.07
CA VAL A 23 -12.58 -6.00 5.76
C VAL A 23 -13.69 -5.60 4.79
N PRO A 24 -13.44 -4.73 3.80
CA PRO A 24 -14.48 -4.29 2.88
C PRO A 24 -14.84 -5.38 1.86
N LYS A 25 -16.12 -5.56 1.55
CA LYS A 25 -16.54 -6.41 0.42
C LYS A 25 -16.14 -5.78 -0.92
N THR A 26 -16.11 -4.46 -0.97
CA THR A 26 -15.63 -3.67 -2.11
C THR A 26 -14.43 -2.85 -1.66
N GLU A 27 -13.23 -3.25 -2.06
CA GLU A 27 -12.00 -2.50 -1.71
C GLU A 27 -12.02 -1.10 -2.33
N GLN A 28 -11.41 -0.15 -1.64
CA GLN A 28 -11.33 1.26 -2.03
C GLN A 28 -9.88 1.74 -2.14
N SER A 29 -8.96 1.07 -1.46
CA SER A 29 -7.54 1.39 -1.54
C SER A 29 -6.90 0.73 -2.78
N PRO A 30 -6.31 1.52 -3.70
CA PRO A 30 -5.56 0.97 -4.82
C PRO A 30 -4.24 0.30 -4.39
N ASP A 31 -3.77 0.57 -3.16
CA ASP A 31 -2.45 0.19 -2.66
C ASP A 31 -2.45 -1.10 -1.82
N GLY A 32 -3.62 -1.69 -1.56
CA GLY A 32 -3.73 -2.93 -0.79
C GLY A 32 -5.05 -3.08 -0.02
N LEU A 33 -5.03 -3.94 0.99
CA LEU A 33 -6.22 -4.32 1.76
C LEU A 33 -6.44 -3.36 2.94
N LEU A 34 -7.63 -2.76 3.01
CA LEU A 34 -8.09 -2.03 4.17
C LEU A 34 -8.61 -2.98 5.25
N VAL A 35 -8.22 -2.73 6.50
CA VAL A 35 -8.64 -3.49 7.67
C VAL A 35 -9.10 -2.53 8.75
N TYR A 36 -10.26 -2.81 9.35
CA TYR A 36 -10.82 -2.02 10.44
C TYR A 36 -10.83 -2.85 11.71
N LEU A 37 -10.07 -2.45 12.73
CA LEU A 37 -10.14 -3.05 14.06
C LEU A 37 -11.12 -2.26 14.91
N THR A 38 -12.03 -2.96 15.58
CA THR A 38 -12.96 -2.37 16.54
C THR A 38 -12.73 -2.97 17.92
N LEU A 39 -12.50 -2.09 18.90
CA LEU A 39 -12.55 -2.42 20.32
C LEU A 39 -13.82 -1.83 20.90
N GLN A 40 -14.75 -2.67 21.33
CA GLN A 40 -16.00 -2.26 21.94
C GLN A 40 -16.01 -2.58 23.43
N ASN A 41 -16.28 -1.57 24.25
CA ASN A 41 -16.55 -1.73 25.67
C ASN A 41 -18.06 -1.68 25.86
N SER A 42 -18.74 -2.83 25.91
CA SER A 42 -20.19 -2.87 26.05
C SER A 42 -20.67 -2.35 27.42
N GLY A 43 -19.77 -2.21 28.39
CA GLY A 43 -20.14 -2.31 29.79
C GLY A 43 -20.75 -3.69 30.08
N SER A 44 -21.20 -3.91 31.29
CA SER A 44 -22.07 -5.04 31.60
C SER A 44 -23.30 -4.52 32.36
N PRO A 45 -24.31 -5.35 32.63
CA PRO A 45 -25.50 -4.90 33.38
C PRO A 45 -25.45 -5.25 34.88
N ALA A 46 -24.56 -6.17 35.30
CA ALA A 46 -24.67 -6.88 36.57
C ALA A 46 -23.83 -6.34 37.74
N THR A 47 -22.83 -5.50 37.49
CA THR A 47 -21.86 -5.05 38.49
C THR A 47 -21.53 -3.58 38.27
N ASN A 48 -21.80 -2.71 39.23
CA ASN A 48 -21.60 -1.25 39.16
C ASN A 48 -20.11 -0.81 39.08
N THR A 49 -19.29 -1.48 38.28
CA THR A 49 -17.84 -1.35 38.20
C THR A 49 -17.35 -1.45 36.74
N TYR A 50 -18.03 -0.79 35.79
CA TYR A 50 -17.49 -0.66 34.44
C TYR A 50 -16.43 0.41 34.39
N ARG A 51 -15.23 -0.03 34.01
CA ARG A 51 -14.05 0.80 33.97
C ARG A 51 -13.60 0.97 32.53
N SER A 52 -13.02 2.12 32.24
CA SER A 52 -12.44 2.36 30.93
C SER A 52 -11.24 1.44 30.70
N ILE A 53 -11.00 1.11 29.44
CA ILE A 53 -9.74 0.56 28.96
C ILE A 53 -9.01 1.68 28.21
N GLU A 54 -7.70 1.77 28.37
CA GLU A 54 -6.87 2.77 27.70
C GLU A 54 -5.75 2.04 26.97
N ILE A 55 -5.69 2.19 25.66
CA ILE A 55 -4.59 1.63 24.88
C ILE A 55 -3.36 2.47 25.18
N VAL A 56 -2.26 1.85 25.61
CA VAL A 56 -1.04 2.55 26.06
C VAL A 56 0.17 2.24 25.17
N SER A 57 -0.07 1.66 24.00
CA SER A 57 0.92 1.39 22.97
C SER A 57 0.34 1.65 21.59
N GLY A 58 1.20 1.73 20.56
CA GLY A 58 0.72 1.54 19.19
C GLY A 58 0.07 0.16 19.04
N ILE A 59 -0.92 0.06 18.16
CA ILE A 59 -1.50 -1.22 17.75
C ILE A 59 -0.69 -1.72 16.56
N GLN A 60 -0.10 -2.89 16.71
CA GLN A 60 0.67 -3.55 15.66
C GLN A 60 -0.08 -4.77 15.16
N GLY A 61 0.24 -5.23 13.96
CA GLY A 61 -0.35 -6.46 13.47
C GLY A 61 0.10 -6.81 12.07
N PHE A 62 -0.35 -7.97 11.62
CA PHE A 62 -0.09 -8.50 10.30
C PHE A 62 -1.25 -9.40 9.88
N THR A 63 -1.32 -9.71 8.59
CA THR A 63 -2.33 -10.61 8.04
C THR A 63 -1.70 -11.73 7.21
N PHE A 64 -2.37 -12.87 7.23
CA PHE A 64 -2.08 -14.02 6.40
C PHE A 64 -3.39 -14.72 6.04
N TYR A 65 -3.35 -15.57 5.03
CA TYR A 65 -4.47 -16.46 4.75
C TYR A 65 -4.08 -17.92 4.92
N ARG A 66 -5.06 -18.76 5.25
CA ARG A 66 -4.86 -20.22 5.34
C ARG A 66 -5.04 -20.87 3.97
N ILE A 67 -4.13 -21.80 3.66
CA ILE A 67 -4.13 -22.61 2.43
C ILE A 67 -4.50 -24.05 2.79
N GLY A 68 -5.46 -24.61 2.05
CA GLY A 68 -5.97 -25.97 2.28
C GLY A 68 -6.83 -26.07 3.53
N GLU A 69 -6.93 -27.26 4.14
CA GLU A 69 -7.65 -27.47 5.41
C GLU A 69 -6.91 -26.88 6.63
N GLY A 70 -6.41 -25.64 6.53
CA GLY A 70 -5.71 -24.94 7.61
C GLY A 70 -4.30 -25.44 7.91
N LYS A 71 -3.68 -26.21 7.02
CA LYS A 71 -2.35 -26.84 7.25
C LYS A 71 -1.17 -25.95 6.88
N GLN A 72 -1.39 -24.90 6.09
CA GLN A 72 -0.36 -23.98 5.64
C GLN A 72 -0.87 -22.54 5.71
N ASN A 73 0.00 -21.60 6.06
CA ASN A 73 -0.30 -20.17 6.11
C ASN A 73 0.54 -19.44 5.07
N GLN A 74 -0.06 -18.48 4.37
CA GLN A 74 0.63 -17.58 3.47
C GLN A 74 0.55 -16.15 3.99
N LEU A 75 1.70 -15.60 4.39
CA LEU A 75 1.81 -14.23 4.85
C LEU A 75 1.47 -13.27 3.71
N LEU A 76 0.66 -12.27 4.03
CA LEU A 76 0.30 -11.17 3.13
C LEU A 76 1.09 -9.91 3.43
N GLY A 77 1.24 -9.54 4.71
CA GLY A 77 2.04 -8.39 5.11
C GLY A 77 1.67 -7.82 6.46
N ASP A 78 2.43 -6.81 6.88
CA ASP A 78 2.22 -6.05 8.11
C ASP A 78 1.18 -4.95 7.91
N PHE A 79 0.50 -4.59 9.00
CA PHE A 79 -0.43 -3.48 9.04
C PHE A 79 0.27 -2.15 9.24
N ILE A 80 -0.05 -1.20 8.38
CA ILE A 80 0.29 0.21 8.54
C ILE A 80 -0.91 0.89 9.22
N ASP A 81 -0.69 1.44 10.41
CA ASP A 81 -1.70 2.24 11.11
C ASP A 81 -2.00 3.50 10.29
N MET A 82 -3.27 3.66 9.90
CA MET A 82 -3.75 4.79 9.09
C MET A 82 -4.32 5.92 9.95
N THR A 83 -4.29 5.79 11.28
CA THR A 83 -4.78 6.82 12.19
C THR A 83 -3.79 7.98 12.30
N GLY A 84 -4.32 9.20 12.43
CA GLY A 84 -3.50 10.43 12.50
C GLY A 84 -3.00 10.98 11.16
N LEU A 85 -3.39 10.39 10.01
CA LEU A 85 -3.14 10.98 8.68
C LEU A 85 -3.86 12.32 8.46
N ASP A 86 -4.86 12.63 9.28
CA ASP A 86 -5.57 13.91 9.33
C ASP A 86 -4.88 14.96 10.25
N GLY A 87 -3.71 14.62 10.82
CA GLY A 87 -2.95 15.49 11.71
C GLY A 87 -3.48 15.53 13.15
N GLN A 88 -4.48 14.73 13.52
CA GLN A 88 -4.93 14.63 14.90
C GLN A 88 -4.02 13.72 15.73
N ARG A 89 -3.77 14.13 16.99
CA ARG A 89 -2.92 13.39 17.93
C ARG A 89 -3.62 12.09 18.35
N TRP A 90 -3.12 10.96 17.84
CA TRP A 90 -3.39 9.63 18.37
C TRP A 90 -2.62 9.44 19.68
N ARG A 91 -3.20 9.82 20.83
CA ARG A 91 -2.60 9.59 22.15
C ARG A 91 -3.52 8.72 22.99
N ASP A 92 -3.01 7.55 23.33
CA ASP A 92 -3.53 6.57 24.28
C ASP A 92 -5.07 6.54 24.37
N PRO A 93 -5.77 6.07 23.32
CA PRO A 93 -7.21 6.17 23.25
C PRO A 93 -7.86 5.39 24.39
N ARG A 94 -8.73 6.09 25.12
CA ARG A 94 -9.50 5.55 26.23
C ARG A 94 -10.92 5.25 25.79
N VAL A 95 -11.36 4.00 25.95
CA VAL A 95 -12.70 3.52 25.60
C VAL A 95 -13.51 3.33 26.89
N LYS A 96 -14.47 4.22 27.12
CA LYS A 96 -15.35 4.15 28.30
C LYS A 96 -16.44 3.08 28.11
N PRO A 97 -17.12 2.68 29.20
CA PRO A 97 -18.28 1.81 29.09
C PRO A 97 -19.35 2.40 28.15
N GLY A 98 -19.84 1.58 27.22
CA GLY A 98 -20.78 1.97 26.17
C GLY A 98 -20.13 2.57 24.92
N GLU A 99 -18.82 2.85 24.94
CA GLU A 99 -18.10 3.39 23.79
C GLU A 99 -17.39 2.27 23.00
N ARG A 100 -16.95 2.64 21.79
CA ARG A 100 -16.06 1.81 20.98
C ARG A 100 -14.96 2.68 20.37
N LEU A 101 -13.85 2.04 20.04
CA LEU A 101 -12.76 2.60 19.26
C LEU A 101 -12.69 1.84 17.93
N ASP A 102 -12.68 2.57 16.83
CA ASP A 102 -12.48 2.06 15.49
C ASP A 102 -11.11 2.55 14.98
N VAL A 103 -10.29 1.63 14.48
CA VAL A 103 -8.91 1.90 14.01
C VAL A 103 -8.77 1.34 12.61
N ALA A 104 -8.31 2.16 11.67
CA ALA A 104 -8.11 1.74 10.28
C ALA A 104 -6.63 1.40 10.02
N PHE A 105 -6.40 0.33 9.28
CA PHE A 105 -5.09 -0.14 8.87
C PHE A 105 -5.07 -0.42 7.37
N LEU A 106 -3.88 -0.30 6.78
CA LEU A 106 -3.60 -0.73 5.42
C LEU A 106 -2.56 -1.85 5.44
N CYS A 107 -2.88 -2.98 4.84
CA CYS A 107 -1.87 -3.98 4.45
C CYS A 107 -1.52 -3.75 2.99
N ARG A 108 -0.30 -3.29 2.71
CA ARG A 108 0.17 -3.19 1.31
C ARG A 108 0.37 -4.59 0.75
N LEU A 109 -0.16 -4.80 -0.45
CA LEU A 109 -0.15 -6.11 -1.10
C LEU A 109 0.53 -6.01 -2.46
N PRO A 110 1.64 -6.73 -2.68
CA PRO A 110 2.18 -6.87 -4.02
C PRO A 110 1.27 -7.79 -4.85
N MET A 111 1.19 -7.54 -6.16
CA MET A 111 0.21 -8.22 -7.03
C MET A 111 0.42 -9.73 -7.14
N ASP A 112 1.65 -10.21 -7.04
CA ASP A 112 1.96 -11.65 -7.00
C ASP A 112 1.23 -12.34 -5.83
N ARG A 113 1.22 -11.70 -4.65
CA ARG A 113 0.47 -12.21 -3.48
C ARG A 113 -1.04 -12.14 -3.67
N ALA A 114 -1.52 -11.12 -4.36
CA ALA A 114 -2.94 -10.97 -4.66
C ALA A 114 -3.42 -12.04 -5.67
N GLU A 115 -2.61 -12.33 -6.69
CA GLU A 115 -2.83 -13.40 -7.67
C GLU A 115 -2.81 -14.77 -7.01
N GLU A 116 -1.81 -15.07 -6.16
CA GLU A 116 -1.75 -16.30 -5.37
C GLU A 116 -3.01 -16.49 -4.50
N MET A 117 -3.46 -15.42 -3.83
CA MET A 117 -4.67 -15.45 -3.01
C MET A 117 -5.92 -15.74 -3.86
N LEU A 118 -6.00 -15.18 -5.06
CA LEU A 118 -7.09 -15.46 -6.00
C LEU A 118 -7.07 -16.92 -6.45
N GLU A 119 -5.92 -17.50 -6.82
CA GLU A 119 -5.82 -18.91 -7.18
C GLU A 119 -6.34 -19.83 -6.07
N VAL A 120 -6.03 -19.50 -4.81
CA VAL A 120 -6.56 -20.23 -3.66
C VAL A 120 -8.07 -20.05 -3.53
N ALA A 121 -8.58 -18.83 -3.69
CA ALA A 121 -10.01 -18.54 -3.67
C ALA A 121 -10.76 -19.27 -4.79
N GLU A 122 -10.18 -19.39 -5.99
CA GLU A 122 -10.73 -20.13 -7.12
C GLU A 122 -10.87 -21.61 -6.82
N ARG A 123 -9.83 -22.20 -6.21
CA ARG A 123 -9.82 -23.61 -5.85
C ARG A 123 -10.77 -23.94 -4.69
N MET A 124 -10.90 -23.05 -3.71
CA MET A 124 -11.59 -23.32 -2.44
C MET A 124 -12.97 -22.65 -2.32
N GLY A 125 -13.32 -21.74 -3.23
CA GLY A 125 -14.55 -20.93 -3.20
C GLY A 125 -14.53 -19.77 -2.20
N ALA A 126 -13.61 -19.79 -1.24
CA ALA A 126 -13.34 -18.72 -0.29
C ALA A 126 -11.91 -18.83 0.27
N VAL A 127 -11.43 -17.74 0.86
CA VAL A 127 -10.15 -17.68 1.59
C VAL A 127 -10.43 -17.36 3.05
N GLU A 128 -9.84 -18.11 3.96
CA GLU A 128 -9.84 -17.75 5.38
C GLU A 128 -8.69 -16.78 5.66
N LEU A 129 -9.04 -15.51 5.78
CA LEU A 129 -8.12 -14.44 6.12
C LEU A 129 -8.01 -14.33 7.65
N VAL A 130 -6.79 -14.27 8.16
CA VAL A 130 -6.50 -14.19 9.59
C VAL A 130 -5.78 -12.88 9.89
N LEU A 131 -6.44 -12.03 10.66
CA LEU A 131 -5.98 -10.72 11.08
C LEU A 131 -5.42 -10.83 12.50
N CYS A 132 -4.12 -10.65 12.65
CA CYS A 132 -3.43 -10.73 13.94
C CYS A 132 -3.08 -9.33 14.41
N PHE A 133 -3.48 -8.99 15.64
CA PHE A 133 -3.09 -7.72 16.26
C PHE A 133 -2.38 -7.97 17.58
N GLN A 134 -1.59 -6.98 17.99
CA GLN A 134 -0.99 -6.91 19.31
C GLN A 134 -1.03 -5.47 19.82
N PHE A 135 -1.48 -5.29 21.05
CA PHE A 135 -1.40 -4.01 21.75
C PHE A 135 -1.37 -4.21 23.26
N PHE A 136 -0.97 -3.17 23.99
CA PHE A 136 -1.02 -3.13 25.45
C PHE A 136 -2.09 -2.14 25.89
N ALA A 137 -2.86 -2.52 26.91
CA ALA A 137 -3.88 -1.63 27.45
C ALA A 137 -3.89 -1.63 28.98
N ALA A 138 -4.05 -0.44 29.55
CA ALA A 138 -4.27 -0.23 30.97
C ALA A 138 -5.74 -0.48 31.31
N TYR A 139 -5.96 -1.27 32.38
CA TYR A 139 -7.26 -1.56 32.94
C TYR A 139 -7.17 -1.77 34.46
N PRO A 140 -8.11 -1.23 35.26
CA PRO A 140 -9.07 -0.20 34.90
C PRO A 140 -8.38 1.16 34.71
N ALA A 141 -8.49 1.76 33.52
CA ALA A 141 -7.78 2.97 33.19
C ALA A 141 -8.21 4.15 34.08
N GLY A 142 -7.23 4.88 34.61
CA GLY A 142 -7.45 6.03 35.50
C GLY A 142 -7.85 5.66 36.93
N ALA A 143 -7.79 4.39 37.33
CA ALA A 143 -7.95 3.98 38.72
C ALA A 143 -6.64 4.08 39.50
N LEU A 144 -6.73 4.18 40.85
CA LEU A 144 -5.57 4.21 41.75
C LEU A 144 -4.67 2.96 41.59
N VAL A 145 -5.29 1.80 41.32
CA VAL A 145 -4.61 0.55 40.98
C VAL A 145 -5.04 0.15 39.59
N GLN A 146 -4.14 0.32 38.62
CA GLN A 146 -4.31 -0.11 37.24
C GLN A 146 -3.25 -1.15 36.88
N LYS A 147 -3.60 -2.09 36.01
CA LYS A 147 -2.68 -3.07 35.42
C LYS A 147 -2.63 -2.86 33.92
N THR A 148 -1.46 -3.09 33.33
CA THR A 148 -1.28 -3.11 31.88
C THR A 148 -1.15 -4.55 31.43
N ASP A 149 -2.05 -4.98 30.56
CA ASP A 149 -2.01 -6.33 29.99
C ASP A 149 -1.76 -6.26 28.48
N ARG A 150 -1.19 -7.34 27.94
CA ARG A 150 -1.06 -7.55 26.50
C ARG A 150 -2.34 -8.18 25.96
N TYR A 151 -2.75 -7.73 24.79
CA TYR A 151 -3.87 -8.27 24.02
C TYR A 151 -3.33 -8.74 22.66
N ASP A 152 -3.66 -9.96 22.27
CA ASP A 152 -3.23 -10.62 21.04
C ASP A 152 -4.39 -11.28 20.28
N PRO A 153 -5.41 -10.52 19.83
CA PRO A 153 -6.56 -11.11 19.15
C PRO A 153 -6.14 -11.69 17.79
N LEU A 154 -6.50 -12.96 17.57
CA LEU A 154 -6.41 -13.66 16.30
C LEU A 154 -7.82 -13.76 15.72
N LEU A 155 -8.08 -13.00 14.65
CA LEU A 155 -9.42 -12.76 14.14
C LEU A 155 -9.54 -13.31 12.71
N ALA A 156 -10.35 -14.35 12.53
CA ALA A 156 -10.54 -14.99 11.23
C ALA A 156 -11.85 -14.53 10.56
N VAL A 157 -11.79 -14.32 9.25
CA VAL A 157 -12.95 -13.99 8.40
C VAL A 157 -12.89 -14.80 7.11
N GLN A 158 -14.03 -15.37 6.72
CA GLN A 158 -14.18 -16.05 5.44
C GLN A 158 -14.44 -15.01 4.35
N VAL A 159 -13.55 -14.94 3.37
CA VAL A 159 -13.64 -14.02 2.24
C VAL A 159 -14.07 -14.81 1.00
N PRO A 160 -15.31 -14.64 0.49
CA PRO A 160 -15.76 -15.35 -0.69
C PRO A 160 -14.89 -15.04 -1.91
N LYS A 161 -14.77 -16.00 -2.83
CA LYS A 161 -14.05 -15.82 -4.11
C LYS A 161 -14.46 -14.53 -4.82
N THR A 162 -15.76 -14.23 -4.89
CA THR A 162 -16.28 -13.04 -5.59
C THR A 162 -15.79 -11.72 -4.99
N VAL A 163 -15.51 -11.69 -3.68
CA VAL A 163 -14.93 -10.53 -3.01
C VAL A 163 -13.45 -10.42 -3.35
N VAL A 164 -12.71 -11.53 -3.32
CA VAL A 164 -11.29 -11.58 -3.72
C VAL A 164 -11.12 -11.14 -5.18
N GLU A 165 -11.97 -11.61 -6.09
CA GLU A 165 -11.98 -11.18 -7.50
C GLU A 165 -12.15 -9.66 -7.63
N GLY A 166 -13.08 -9.07 -6.88
CA GLY A 166 -13.31 -7.63 -6.88
C GLY A 166 -12.09 -6.85 -6.37
N TRP A 167 -11.45 -7.32 -5.30
CA TRP A 167 -10.22 -6.70 -4.78
C TRP A 167 -9.08 -6.76 -5.80
N VAL A 168 -8.81 -7.94 -6.36
CA VAL A 168 -7.75 -8.14 -7.35
C VAL A 168 -8.02 -7.32 -8.62
N ALA A 169 -9.27 -7.22 -9.07
CA ALA A 169 -9.63 -6.39 -10.22
C ALA A 169 -9.34 -4.91 -9.97
N LEU A 170 -9.66 -4.38 -8.77
CA LEU A 170 -9.32 -3.02 -8.39
C LEU A 170 -7.81 -2.79 -8.40
N TRP A 171 -7.05 -3.63 -7.70
CA TRP A 171 -5.59 -3.46 -7.59
C TRP A 171 -4.90 -3.61 -8.95
N SER A 172 -5.36 -4.53 -9.78
CA SER A 172 -4.90 -4.69 -11.16
C SER A 172 -5.20 -3.45 -11.98
N SER A 173 -6.44 -2.95 -11.95
CA SER A 173 -6.84 -1.75 -12.69
C SER A 173 -6.11 -0.51 -12.20
N ALA A 174 -5.90 -0.34 -10.90
CA ALA A 174 -5.12 0.76 -10.35
C ALA A 174 -3.66 0.72 -10.83
N ARG A 175 -3.09 -0.49 -10.93
CA ARG A 175 -1.74 -0.69 -11.44
C ARG A 175 -1.66 -0.48 -12.95
N GLU A 176 -2.60 -0.98 -13.73
CA GLU A 176 -2.71 -0.70 -15.17
C GLU A 176 -2.91 0.79 -15.41
N ALA A 177 -3.79 1.43 -14.65
CA ALA A 177 -4.01 2.87 -14.68
C ALA A 177 -2.81 3.64 -14.14
N ALA A 178 -1.90 3.05 -13.36
CA ALA A 178 -0.59 3.62 -13.05
C ALA A 178 0.39 3.44 -14.22
N GLN A 179 0.23 2.37 -15.00
CA GLN A 179 1.11 1.94 -16.09
C GLN A 179 0.68 2.38 -17.51
N ASP A 180 -0.53 2.92 -17.69
CA ASP A 180 -1.07 3.19 -19.02
C ASP A 180 -0.35 4.36 -19.69
N ILE A 181 0.47 4.01 -20.67
CA ILE A 181 1.14 4.87 -21.62
C ILE A 181 0.93 4.22 -23.01
N PRO A 182 -0.13 4.60 -23.74
CA PRO A 182 -0.45 3.97 -25.01
C PRO A 182 0.66 4.21 -26.05
N GLY A 183 0.95 3.18 -26.87
CA GLY A 183 1.86 3.28 -28.02
C GLY A 183 3.36 3.15 -27.70
N VAL A 184 3.75 2.77 -26.48
CA VAL A 184 5.16 2.59 -26.09
C VAL A 184 5.70 1.23 -26.56
N PRO A 185 6.91 1.17 -27.17
CA PRO A 185 7.56 -0.07 -27.57
C PRO A 185 7.88 -0.99 -26.38
N ALA A 186 7.88 -2.30 -26.64
CA ALA A 186 8.09 -3.32 -25.60
C ALA A 186 9.37 -3.13 -24.77
N SER A 187 10.49 -2.74 -25.39
CA SER A 187 11.76 -2.52 -24.67
C SER A 187 11.70 -1.36 -23.68
N VAL A 188 11.09 -0.24 -24.09
CA VAL A 188 10.88 0.93 -23.22
C VAL A 188 9.88 0.60 -22.12
N TYR A 189 8.82 -0.12 -22.47
CA TYR A 189 7.79 -0.54 -21.52
C TYR A 189 8.33 -1.49 -20.45
N GLN A 190 9.20 -2.44 -20.83
CA GLN A 190 9.86 -3.34 -19.88
C GLN A 190 10.71 -2.59 -18.87
N ASP A 191 11.53 -1.62 -19.33
CA ASP A 191 12.34 -0.78 -18.44
C ASP A 191 11.47 0.02 -17.46
N TYR A 192 10.35 0.58 -17.96
CA TYR A 192 9.39 1.31 -17.15
C TYR A 192 8.69 0.41 -16.11
N VAL A 193 8.24 -0.79 -16.51
CA VAL A 193 7.62 -1.76 -15.60
C VAL A 193 8.61 -2.22 -14.52
N GLU A 194 9.88 -2.39 -14.87
CA GLU A 194 10.93 -2.73 -13.90
C GLU A 194 11.15 -1.58 -12.90
N ALA A 195 11.11 -0.32 -13.36
CA ALA A 195 11.12 0.84 -12.48
C ALA A 195 9.93 0.86 -11.50
N VAL A 196 8.72 0.55 -11.98
CA VAL A 196 7.51 0.45 -11.15
C VAL A 196 7.62 -0.69 -10.13
N ARG A 197 8.07 -1.87 -10.56
CA ARG A 197 8.28 -3.03 -9.68
C ARG A 197 9.28 -2.71 -8.56
N ALA A 198 10.39 -2.07 -8.90
CA ALA A 198 11.40 -1.66 -7.92
C ALA A 198 10.83 -0.69 -6.86
N ALA A 199 9.98 0.27 -7.26
CA ALA A 199 9.31 1.14 -6.29
C ALA A 199 8.35 0.36 -5.39
N ASN A 200 7.57 -0.56 -5.96
CA ASN A 200 6.57 -1.35 -5.22
C ASN A 200 7.19 -2.25 -4.15
N VAL A 201 8.41 -2.75 -4.38
CA VAL A 201 9.15 -3.57 -3.39
C VAL A 201 10.00 -2.74 -2.42
N GLY A 202 9.84 -1.41 -2.41
CA GLY A 202 10.58 -0.54 -1.50
C GLY A 202 12.05 -0.34 -1.87
N ALA A 203 12.41 -0.46 -3.15
CA ALA A 203 13.78 -0.27 -3.66
C ALA A 203 13.90 1.04 -4.47
N PRO A 204 13.93 2.22 -3.82
CA PRO A 204 13.84 3.51 -4.51
C PRO A 204 15.03 3.78 -5.45
N ARG A 205 16.25 3.42 -5.05
CA ARG A 205 17.45 3.58 -5.88
C ARG A 205 17.37 2.78 -7.18
N ALA A 206 16.91 1.53 -7.09
CA ALA A 206 16.68 0.68 -8.26
C ALA A 206 15.60 1.26 -9.18
N SER A 207 14.52 1.79 -8.59
CA SER A 207 13.44 2.43 -9.34
C SER A 207 13.91 3.68 -10.10
N LEU A 208 14.75 4.52 -9.49
CA LEU A 208 15.33 5.68 -10.17
C LEU A 208 16.29 5.29 -11.30
N SER A 209 17.14 4.29 -11.06
CA SER A 209 18.07 3.77 -12.08
C SER A 209 17.30 3.24 -13.29
N MET A 210 16.26 2.45 -13.05
CA MET A 210 15.39 1.93 -14.11
C MET A 210 14.55 3.02 -14.78
N SER A 211 14.12 4.05 -14.04
CA SER A 211 13.43 5.20 -14.62
C SER A 211 14.31 5.95 -15.62
N ARG A 212 15.59 6.15 -15.28
CA ARG A 212 16.58 6.76 -16.19
C ARG A 212 16.84 5.90 -17.41
N ARG A 213 16.96 4.58 -17.23
CA ARG A 213 17.12 3.64 -18.34
C ARG A 213 15.92 3.68 -19.29
N ALA A 214 14.70 3.64 -18.76
CA ALA A 214 13.47 3.73 -19.54
C ALA A 214 13.39 5.05 -20.34
N LEU A 215 13.72 6.19 -19.72
CA LEU A 215 13.81 7.48 -20.41
C LEU A 215 14.80 7.42 -21.57
N GLN A 216 16.02 6.93 -21.33
CA GLN A 216 17.07 6.86 -22.35
C GLN A 216 16.66 5.93 -23.51
N SER A 217 16.07 4.77 -23.20
CA SER A 217 15.51 3.85 -24.20
C SER A 217 14.43 4.53 -25.05
N ALA A 218 13.54 5.31 -24.43
CA ALA A 218 12.47 6.03 -25.12
C ALA A 218 13.00 7.10 -26.08
N LEU A 219 13.97 7.89 -25.64
CA LEU A 219 14.58 8.95 -26.47
C LEU A 219 15.31 8.35 -27.67
N LYS A 220 16.08 7.28 -27.47
CA LYS A 220 16.74 6.54 -28.56
C LYS A 220 15.73 5.97 -29.55
N HIS A 221 14.65 5.35 -29.07
CA HIS A 221 13.59 4.85 -29.94
C HIS A 221 12.92 5.98 -30.75
N ARG A 222 12.82 7.18 -30.17
CA ARG A 222 12.29 8.38 -30.83
C ARG A 222 13.29 9.09 -31.75
N GLY A 223 14.47 8.51 -31.97
CA GLY A 223 15.42 8.95 -32.96
C GLY A 223 16.56 9.82 -32.44
N ALA A 224 16.70 9.98 -31.13
CA ALA A 224 17.85 10.68 -30.55
C ALA A 224 19.15 9.93 -30.88
N LYS A 225 20.14 10.64 -31.45
CA LYS A 225 21.41 10.06 -31.91
C LYS A 225 22.55 10.28 -30.95
N SER A 226 22.41 11.24 -30.05
CA SER A 226 23.45 11.60 -29.10
C SER A 226 23.75 10.47 -28.10
N GLU A 227 24.99 10.38 -27.62
CA GLU A 227 25.38 9.34 -26.64
C GLU A 227 24.95 9.68 -25.21
N LYS A 228 25.09 10.95 -24.81
CA LYS A 228 24.78 11.39 -23.46
C LYS A 228 23.29 11.67 -23.33
N LEU A 229 22.70 11.21 -22.23
CA LEU A 229 21.27 11.41 -21.95
C LEU A 229 20.88 12.90 -21.91
N TYR A 230 21.78 13.77 -21.46
CA TYR A 230 21.55 15.23 -21.52
C TYR A 230 21.31 15.69 -22.95
N ASP A 231 22.24 15.39 -23.86
CA ASP A 231 22.19 15.78 -25.28
C ASP A 231 20.98 15.17 -25.99
N GLN A 232 20.58 13.94 -25.64
CA GLN A 232 19.38 13.30 -26.18
C GLN A 232 18.07 14.02 -25.81
N ILE A 233 17.98 14.54 -24.58
CA ILE A 233 16.83 15.32 -24.11
C ILE A 233 16.77 16.65 -24.85
N GLU A 234 17.92 17.33 -25.00
CA GLU A 234 18.03 18.57 -25.76
C GLU A 234 17.62 18.36 -27.23
N GLU A 235 18.17 17.35 -27.89
CA GLU A 235 17.91 17.01 -29.30
C GLU A 235 16.41 16.83 -29.59
N LEU A 236 15.71 16.06 -28.76
CA LEU A 236 14.27 15.82 -28.96
C LEU A 236 13.39 16.99 -28.54
N ALA A 237 13.84 17.84 -27.62
CA ALA A 237 13.15 19.08 -27.31
C ALA A 237 13.29 20.11 -28.44
N GLU A 238 14.48 20.25 -29.02
CA GLU A 238 14.73 21.11 -30.18
C GLU A 238 13.95 20.64 -31.42
N ALA A 239 13.79 19.33 -31.59
CA ALA A 239 12.96 18.73 -32.64
C ALA A 239 11.45 18.88 -32.39
N GLY A 240 11.02 19.49 -31.28
CA GLY A 240 9.62 19.69 -30.93
C GLY A 240 8.89 18.44 -30.44
N ALA A 241 9.61 17.34 -30.19
CA ALA A 241 9.04 16.11 -29.64
C ALA A 241 8.80 16.21 -28.12
N LEU A 242 9.45 17.18 -27.45
CA LEU A 242 9.23 17.51 -26.04
C LEU A 242 8.96 19.02 -25.89
N THR A 243 7.93 19.37 -25.13
CA THR A 243 7.70 20.72 -24.63
C THR A 243 8.79 21.12 -23.64
N GLN A 244 9.00 22.43 -23.46
CA GLN A 244 9.97 22.95 -22.48
C GLN A 244 9.70 22.45 -21.04
N ALA A 245 8.43 22.30 -20.67
CA ALA A 245 8.05 21.74 -19.37
C ALA A 245 8.51 20.28 -19.23
N THR A 246 8.23 19.45 -20.24
CA THR A 246 8.58 18.03 -20.24
C THR A 246 10.09 17.79 -20.39
N LYS A 247 10.80 18.69 -21.09
CA LYS A 247 12.27 18.74 -21.11
C LYS A 247 12.86 18.93 -19.71
N ASN A 248 12.37 19.92 -18.95
CA ASN A 248 12.85 20.17 -17.59
C ASN A 248 12.60 18.97 -16.67
N LEU A 249 11.43 18.36 -16.80
CA LEU A 249 11.05 17.13 -16.13
C LEU A 249 11.97 15.94 -16.48
N ALA A 250 12.32 15.76 -17.75
CA ALA A 250 13.25 14.73 -18.20
C ALA A 250 14.66 14.93 -17.63
N HIS A 251 15.14 16.17 -17.52
CA HIS A 251 16.40 16.48 -16.83
C HIS A 251 16.36 16.15 -15.34
N GLY A 252 15.20 16.33 -14.69
CA GLY A 252 14.96 15.86 -13.33
C GLY A 252 15.21 14.36 -13.20
N ILE A 253 14.59 13.54 -14.05
CA ILE A 253 14.80 12.08 -14.06
C ILE A 253 16.27 11.73 -14.29
N ARG A 254 16.94 12.39 -15.24
CA ARG A 254 18.37 12.19 -15.52
C ARG A 254 19.21 12.42 -14.26
N GLN A 255 18.93 13.49 -13.52
CA GLN A 255 19.65 13.83 -12.30
C GLN A 255 19.37 12.83 -11.18
N PHE A 256 18.08 12.53 -10.92
CA PHE A 256 17.68 11.55 -9.90
C PHE A 256 18.21 10.14 -10.18
N GLY A 257 18.18 9.70 -11.43
CA GLY A 257 18.70 8.39 -11.82
C GLY A 257 20.22 8.26 -11.68
N ASN A 258 20.97 9.35 -11.80
CA ASN A 258 22.40 9.33 -11.53
C ASN A 258 22.67 9.05 -10.03
N PHE A 259 21.87 9.64 -9.13
CA PHE A 259 21.96 9.38 -7.70
C PHE A 259 21.62 7.91 -7.35
N GLY A 260 20.64 7.32 -8.03
CA GLY A 260 20.29 5.91 -7.82
C GLY A 260 21.38 4.91 -8.23
N ALA A 261 22.33 5.31 -9.07
CA ALA A 261 23.32 4.42 -9.69
C ALA A 261 24.77 4.62 -9.18
N HIS A 262 25.11 5.77 -8.61
CA HIS A 262 26.46 6.09 -8.18
C HIS A 262 26.53 6.46 -6.70
N PRO A 263 27.41 5.83 -5.89
CA PRO A 263 27.73 6.29 -4.54
C PRO A 263 28.73 7.48 -4.63
N GLY A 264 28.29 8.73 -4.42
CA GLY A 264 29.15 9.92 -4.53
C GLY A 264 28.71 11.13 -3.67
N ASP A 265 29.59 12.16 -3.59
CA ASP A 265 29.57 13.34 -2.69
C ASP A 265 28.51 14.45 -2.99
N ASP A 266 27.36 14.09 -3.55
CA ASP A 266 26.19 14.98 -3.58
C ASP A 266 25.34 14.74 -2.32
N GLN A 267 24.73 15.80 -1.77
CA GLN A 267 24.01 15.79 -0.47
C GLN A 267 22.72 14.96 -0.45
N LEU A 268 22.71 13.71 -0.94
CA LEU A 268 21.48 12.93 -1.13
C LEU A 268 21.65 11.44 -0.78
N GLU A 269 22.14 11.16 0.43
CA GLU A 269 22.00 9.82 1.05
C GLU A 269 20.53 9.40 1.25
N ASP A 270 19.58 10.34 1.13
CA ASP A 270 18.16 10.24 1.46
C ASP A 270 17.20 10.12 0.26
N VAL A 271 17.54 9.38 -0.80
CA VAL A 271 16.54 9.05 -1.82
C VAL A 271 15.46 8.13 -1.23
N GLY A 272 14.26 8.66 -1.06
CA GLY A 272 13.11 7.96 -0.50
C GLY A 272 12.18 7.33 -1.54
N LEU A 273 11.19 6.58 -1.05
CA LEU A 273 10.14 6.00 -1.89
C LEU A 273 9.30 7.08 -2.60
N GLU A 274 9.12 8.24 -1.97
CA GLU A 274 8.35 9.35 -2.56
C GLU A 274 9.09 9.97 -3.75
N ASP A 275 10.42 10.07 -3.72
CA ASP A 275 11.22 10.53 -4.86
C ASP A 275 11.12 9.56 -6.04
N ALA A 276 11.17 8.25 -5.76
CA ALA A 276 11.00 7.22 -6.77
C ALA A 276 9.60 7.28 -7.42
N LYS A 277 8.54 7.46 -6.61
CA LYS A 277 7.17 7.64 -7.10
C LYS A 277 7.03 8.90 -7.95
N LEU A 278 7.62 10.01 -7.52
CA LEU A 278 7.63 11.25 -8.28
C LEU A 278 8.34 11.06 -9.63
N ALA A 279 9.51 10.43 -9.64
CA ALA A 279 10.23 10.13 -10.87
C ALA A 279 9.42 9.23 -11.82
N LEU A 280 8.68 8.25 -11.31
CA LEU A 280 7.78 7.41 -12.11
C LEU A 280 6.62 8.20 -12.72
N GLN A 281 6.02 9.12 -11.97
CA GLN A 281 4.96 10.01 -12.48
C GLN A 281 5.49 10.91 -13.59
N VAL A 282 6.68 11.48 -13.39
CA VAL A 282 7.35 12.34 -14.37
C VAL A 282 7.72 11.53 -15.61
N LEU A 283 8.28 10.33 -15.45
CA LEU A 283 8.64 9.45 -16.55
C LEU A 283 7.42 9.10 -17.38
N ARG A 284 6.32 8.74 -16.72
CA ARG A 284 5.05 8.48 -17.38
C ARG A 284 4.57 9.66 -18.21
N ARG A 285 4.70 10.89 -17.69
CA ARG A 285 4.35 12.11 -18.43
C ARG A 285 5.22 12.27 -19.69
N VAL A 286 6.53 12.10 -19.56
CA VAL A 286 7.47 12.18 -20.69
C VAL A 286 7.13 11.14 -21.76
N LEU A 287 6.90 9.89 -21.35
CA LEU A 287 6.54 8.82 -22.28
C LEU A 287 5.19 9.11 -22.96
N ARG A 288 4.16 9.56 -22.23
CA ARG A 288 2.89 9.95 -22.87
C ARG A 288 3.08 11.03 -23.93
N GLU A 289 3.91 12.04 -23.66
CA GLU A 289 4.15 13.11 -24.63
C GLU A 289 4.89 12.63 -25.86
N LEU A 290 5.96 11.85 -25.67
CA LEU A 290 6.70 11.24 -26.76
C LEU A 290 5.79 10.36 -27.64
N TYR A 291 4.84 9.63 -27.04
CA TYR A 291 4.01 8.64 -27.73
C TYR A 291 2.59 9.08 -28.10
N ALA A 292 2.12 10.25 -27.65
CA ALA A 292 0.79 10.79 -27.97
C ALA A 292 0.58 11.12 -29.46
N GLN A 293 1.65 11.29 -30.25
CA GLN A 293 1.56 11.68 -31.67
C GLN A 293 1.55 10.50 -32.66
N SER A 294 1.53 9.25 -32.19
CA SER A 294 1.66 8.06 -33.05
C SER A 294 0.36 7.53 -33.66
N GLY A 295 -0.76 8.27 -33.57
CA GLY A 295 -2.05 7.88 -34.16
C GLY A 295 -2.28 8.29 -35.62
N SER A 296 -1.25 8.76 -36.33
CA SER A 296 -1.39 9.13 -37.75
C SER A 296 -0.10 8.86 -38.51
N LYS A 297 0.10 7.60 -38.92
CA LYS A 297 0.80 7.21 -40.15
C LYS A 297 0.26 5.86 -40.62
#